data_AF-A0A3D3X8R6-F1
#
_entry.id   AF-A0A3D3X8R6-F1
#
_cell.length_a   1.000
_cell.length_b   1.000
_cell.length_c   1.000
_cell.angle_alpha   90.00
_cell.angle_beta   90.00
_cell.angle_gamma   90.00
#
_symmetry.space_group_name_H-M   'P 1'
#
loop_
_entity.id
_entity.type
_entity.pdbx_description
1 polymer ?
#
loop_
_entity_poly.entity_id
_entity_poly.type
_entity_poly.pdbx_seq_one_letter_code
_entity_poly.pdbx_strand_id
1 'polypeptide(L)'
;RDQKSKHLFEQRNSHLAVRPFLDKLFQPSKNWLVPQDDSTLVCRCEEVTVRQIRDAVKKGALSPDRVKSLIRCGMGPCQGRVCGLNVTEIIADESGLPPETLGYFKIRPPLRPITLGLLAQLH
;
A
#
# COMPACT_ATOMS: atom_id res chain seq x y z
N ARG A 1 30.73 15.60 0.58
CA ARG A 1 29.37 16.02 0.17
C ARG A 1 28.32 15.83 1.29
N ASP A 2 28.62 15.23 2.45
CA ASP A 2 27.63 15.05 3.54
C ASP A 2 28.03 15.47 4.97
N GLN A 3 29.13 16.23 5.17
CA GLN A 3 29.43 16.77 6.51
C GLN A 3 28.41 17.81 6.99
N LYS A 4 27.88 18.64 6.09
CA LYS A 4 26.88 19.67 6.41
C LYS A 4 25.53 19.06 6.83
N SER A 5 25.19 17.88 6.31
CA SER A 5 23.95 17.17 6.59
C SER A 5 23.98 16.42 7.94
N LYS A 6 25.16 16.25 8.55
CA LYS A 6 25.35 15.40 9.73
C LYS A 6 24.50 15.83 10.91
N HIS A 7 24.46 17.13 11.21
CA HIS A 7 23.64 17.65 12.31
C HIS A 7 22.13 17.41 12.07
N LEU A 8 21.68 17.45 10.80
CA LEU A 8 20.28 17.21 10.45
C LEU A 8 19.91 15.73 10.68
N PHE A 9 20.81 14.80 10.37
CA PHE A 9 20.60 13.38 10.65
C PHE A 9 20.60 13.09 12.16
N GLU A 10 21.47 13.75 12.94
CA GLU A 10 21.49 13.63 14.40
C GLU A 10 20.18 14.17 15.02
N GLN A 11 19.72 15.35 14.59
CA GLN A 11 18.42 15.90 15.01
C GLN A 11 17.26 14.99 14.61
N ARG A 12 17.24 14.48 13.37
CA ARG A 12 16.23 13.54 12.89
C ARG A 12 16.21 12.28 13.76
N ASN A 13 17.37 11.70 14.06
CA ASN A 13 17.44 10.48 14.87
C ASN A 13 16.96 10.72 16.30
N SER A 14 17.28 11.88 16.90
CA SER A 14 16.71 12.29 18.20
C SER A 14 15.18 12.37 18.15
N HIS A 15 14.62 13.03 17.14
CA HIS A 15 13.16 13.13 16.96
C HIS A 15 12.51 11.76 16.68
N LEU A 16 13.21 10.85 16.01
CA LEU A 16 12.72 9.49 15.70
C LEU A 16 12.94 8.50 16.84
N ALA A 17 13.60 8.86 17.94
CA ALA A 17 13.89 7.93 19.03
C ALA A 17 12.63 7.30 19.65
N VAL A 18 11.51 8.05 19.67
CA VAL A 18 10.21 7.58 20.17
C VAL A 18 9.46 6.68 19.17
N ARG A 19 9.92 6.60 17.91
CA ARG A 19 9.19 5.95 16.81
C ARG A 19 8.84 4.47 17.09
N PRO A 20 9.72 3.62 17.65
CA PRO A 20 9.36 2.22 17.93
C PRO A 20 8.20 2.07 18.92
N PHE A 21 8.14 2.95 19.93
CA PHE A 21 7.01 2.98 20.87
C PHE A 21 5.72 3.39 20.16
N LEU A 22 5.75 4.46 19.35
CA LEU A 22 4.58 4.92 18.60
C LEU A 22 4.10 3.88 17.59
N ASP A 23 5.01 3.25 16.85
CA ASP A 23 4.68 2.20 15.89
C ASP A 23 4.01 1.01 16.55
N LYS A 24 4.44 0.66 17.78
CA LYS A 24 3.80 -0.40 18.55
C LYS A 24 2.45 0.02 19.12
N LEU A 25 2.35 1.22 19.68
CA LEU A 25 1.14 1.75 20.31
C LEU A 25 0.01 1.97 19.30
N PHE A 26 0.35 2.47 18.10
CA PHE A 26 -0.60 2.78 17.04
C PHE A 26 -0.65 1.71 15.93
N GLN A 27 -0.16 0.49 16.22
CA GLN A 27 -0.23 -0.61 15.27
C GLN A 27 -1.69 -0.92 14.95
N PRO A 28 -2.11 -0.93 13.66
CA PRO A 28 -3.47 -1.30 13.29
C PRO A 28 -3.81 -2.72 13.72
N SER A 29 -5.07 -2.94 14.13
CA SER A 29 -5.52 -4.30 14.45
C SER A 29 -5.47 -5.19 13.21
N LYS A 30 -5.13 -6.48 13.39
CA LYS A 30 -5.06 -7.43 12.27
C LYS A 30 -6.39 -7.53 11.51
N ASN A 31 -7.52 -7.47 12.21
CA ASN A 31 -8.84 -7.54 11.59
C ASN A 31 -9.17 -6.35 10.66
N TRP A 32 -8.49 -5.21 10.84
CA TRP A 32 -8.63 -4.08 9.93
C TRP A 32 -7.76 -4.20 8.69
N LEU A 33 -6.59 -4.84 8.82
CA LEU A 33 -5.66 -5.10 7.73
C LEU A 33 -6.08 -6.29 6.87
N VAL A 34 -6.63 -7.31 7.51
CA VAL A 34 -7.12 -8.55 6.90
C VAL A 34 -8.52 -8.84 7.43
N PRO A 35 -9.55 -8.18 6.86
CA PRO A 35 -10.94 -8.46 7.24
C PRO A 35 -11.30 -9.91 6.95
N GLN A 36 -11.99 -10.55 7.90
CA GLN A 36 -12.33 -11.98 7.78
C GLN A 36 -13.56 -12.22 6.90
N ASP A 37 -14.51 -11.28 6.88
CA ASP A 37 -15.67 -11.33 6.01
C ASP A 37 -15.26 -11.11 4.54
N ASP A 38 -15.41 -12.16 3.76
CA ASP A 38 -15.15 -12.25 2.32
C ASP A 38 -15.85 -11.15 1.50
N SER A 39 -17.02 -10.68 1.94
CA SER A 39 -17.81 -9.66 1.25
C SER A 39 -17.32 -8.24 1.51
N THR A 40 -16.40 -8.05 2.45
CA THR A 40 -15.84 -6.73 2.78
C THR A 40 -15.16 -6.11 1.57
N LEU A 41 -15.56 -4.89 1.22
CA LEU A 41 -14.92 -4.09 0.18
C LEU A 41 -13.55 -3.58 0.64
N VAL A 42 -12.50 -3.99 -0.07
CA VAL A 42 -11.11 -3.57 0.15
C VAL A 42 -10.74 -2.41 -0.77
N CYS A 43 -11.11 -2.49 -2.06
CA CYS A 43 -10.91 -1.40 -3.01
C CYS A 43 -12.24 -0.73 -3.34
N ARG A 44 -12.51 0.43 -2.73
CA ARG A 44 -13.71 1.21 -3.03
C ARG A 44 -13.79 1.66 -4.49
N CYS A 45 -12.65 1.98 -5.12
CA CYS A 45 -12.67 2.57 -6.46
C CYS A 45 -12.99 1.58 -7.58
N GLU A 46 -12.64 0.31 -7.39
CA GLU A 46 -12.84 -0.76 -8.39
C GLU A 46 -13.76 -1.86 -7.84
N GLU A 47 -14.42 -1.58 -6.70
CA GLU A 47 -15.39 -2.45 -6.03
C GLU A 47 -14.87 -3.87 -5.76
N VAL A 48 -13.60 -3.97 -5.34
CA VAL A 48 -12.94 -5.25 -5.08
C VAL A 48 -13.09 -5.66 -3.62
N THR A 49 -13.59 -6.88 -3.41
CA THR A 49 -13.79 -7.53 -2.11
C THR A 49 -12.58 -8.33 -1.64
N VAL A 50 -12.54 -8.70 -0.34
CA VAL A 50 -11.55 -9.63 0.23
C VAL A 50 -11.51 -10.94 -0.54
N ARG A 51 -12.69 -11.52 -0.81
CA ARG A 51 -12.81 -12.78 -1.57
C ARG A 51 -12.08 -12.72 -2.91
N GLN A 52 -12.28 -11.65 -3.68
CA GLN A 52 -11.65 -11.52 -5.00
C GLN A 52 -10.12 -11.47 -4.92
N ILE A 53 -9.56 -10.87 -3.85
CA ILE A 53 -8.11 -10.86 -3.62
C ILE A 53 -7.63 -12.28 -3.27
N ARG A 54 -8.30 -12.96 -2.33
CA ARG A 54 -7.98 -14.37 -1.98
C ARG A 54 -8.05 -15.30 -3.19
N ASP A 55 -9.08 -15.17 -4.01
CA ASP A 55 -9.24 -15.94 -5.24
C ASP A 55 -8.13 -15.63 -6.27
N ALA A 56 -7.67 -14.39 -6.36
CA ALA A 56 -6.52 -14.03 -7.18
C ALA A 56 -5.22 -14.68 -6.67
N VAL A 57 -5.01 -14.71 -5.35
CA VAL A 57 -3.86 -15.37 -4.72
C VAL A 57 -3.89 -16.88 -4.98
N LYS A 58 -5.06 -17.53 -4.85
CA LYS A 58 -5.25 -18.95 -5.19
C LYS A 58 -4.95 -19.27 -6.66
N LYS A 59 -5.10 -18.28 -7.56
CA LYS A 59 -4.71 -18.36 -8.98
C LYS A 59 -3.23 -18.04 -9.24
N GLY A 60 -2.43 -17.82 -8.20
CA GLY A 60 -0.99 -17.57 -8.28
C GLY A 60 -0.59 -16.10 -8.32
N ALA A 61 -1.48 -15.16 -8.00
CA ALA A 61 -1.14 -13.74 -7.91
C ALA A 61 -0.46 -13.39 -6.57
N LEU A 62 0.81 -13.80 -6.44
CA LEU A 62 1.62 -13.60 -5.22
C LEU A 62 2.32 -12.23 -5.15
N SER A 63 1.72 -11.19 -5.73
CA SER A 63 2.19 -9.81 -5.54
C SER A 63 1.08 -8.79 -5.81
N PRO A 64 1.14 -7.59 -5.20
CA PRO A 64 0.15 -6.54 -5.45
C PRO A 64 -0.01 -6.19 -6.93
N ASP A 65 1.09 -6.10 -7.69
CA ASP A 65 1.03 -5.82 -9.14
C ASP A 65 0.32 -6.94 -9.94
N ARG A 66 0.47 -8.20 -9.52
CA ARG A 66 -0.23 -9.34 -10.15
C ARG A 66 -1.71 -9.32 -9.82
N VAL A 67 -2.08 -9.08 -8.55
CA VAL A 67 -3.47 -8.90 -8.14
C VAL A 67 -4.10 -7.72 -8.88
N LYS A 68 -3.42 -6.57 -8.93
CA LYS A 68 -3.83 -5.39 -9.71
C LYS A 68 -4.09 -5.73 -11.19
N SER A 69 -3.26 -6.57 -11.79
CA SER A 69 -3.42 -6.94 -13.20
C SER A 69 -4.64 -7.84 -13.44
N LEU A 70 -5.00 -8.69 -12.47
CA LEU A 70 -6.12 -9.62 -12.59
C LEU A 70 -7.47 -9.00 -12.26
N ILE A 71 -7.54 -8.23 -11.17
CA ILE A 71 -8.82 -7.74 -10.61
C ILE A 71 -8.86 -6.22 -10.47
N ARG A 72 -7.90 -5.51 -11.08
CA ARG A 72 -7.83 -4.04 -11.15
C ARG A 72 -7.68 -3.29 -9.83
N CYS A 73 -7.57 -3.99 -8.70
CA CYS A 73 -7.38 -3.37 -7.40
C CYS A 73 -6.20 -2.37 -7.41
N GLY A 74 -6.46 -1.13 -7.01
CA GLY A 74 -5.47 -0.04 -7.03
C GLY A 74 -5.36 0.73 -8.35
N MET A 75 -6.23 0.47 -9.35
CA MET A 75 -6.25 1.21 -10.62
C MET A 75 -7.13 2.47 -10.63
N GLY A 76 -8.01 2.64 -9.64
CA GLY A 76 -8.89 3.80 -9.55
C GLY A 76 -8.16 5.12 -9.24
N PRO A 77 -8.89 6.25 -9.09
CA PRO A 77 -8.28 7.58 -8.87
C PRO A 77 -7.45 7.68 -7.57
N CYS A 78 -7.68 6.76 -6.61
CA CYS A 78 -6.85 6.66 -5.42
C CYS A 78 -5.45 6.07 -5.70
N GLN A 79 -5.26 5.39 -6.83
CA GLN A 79 -4.00 4.73 -7.23
C GLN A 79 -3.43 3.81 -6.15
N GLY A 80 -4.31 3.08 -5.44
CA GLY A 80 -3.90 2.13 -4.41
C GLY A 80 -3.62 2.74 -3.03
N ARG A 81 -3.72 4.07 -2.85
CA ARG A 81 -3.43 4.73 -1.56
C ARG A 81 -4.28 4.24 -0.39
N VAL A 82 -5.52 3.83 -0.67
CA VAL A 82 -6.48 3.38 0.37
C VAL A 82 -6.40 1.87 0.58
N CYS A 83 -6.37 1.11 -0.50
CA CYS A 83 -6.46 -0.35 -0.44
C CYS A 83 -5.10 -1.05 -0.37
N GLY A 84 -3.98 -0.38 -0.69
CA GLY A 84 -2.72 -1.07 -0.94
C GLY A 84 -2.14 -1.82 0.25
N LEU A 85 -2.26 -1.28 1.47
CA LEU A 85 -1.79 -1.99 2.67
C LEU A 85 -2.61 -3.26 2.90
N ASN A 86 -3.95 -3.14 2.85
CA ASN A 86 -4.85 -4.29 2.96
C ASN A 86 -4.56 -5.35 1.90
N VAL A 87 -4.29 -4.95 0.65
CA VAL A 87 -3.97 -5.92 -0.42
C VAL A 87 -2.70 -6.70 -0.08
N THR A 88 -1.62 -6.02 0.32
CA THR A 88 -0.37 -6.70 0.70
C THR A 88 -0.59 -7.64 1.89
N GLU A 89 -1.31 -7.20 2.92
CA GLU A 89 -1.59 -7.99 4.13
C GLU A 89 -2.51 -9.19 3.83
N ILE A 90 -3.53 -9.04 2.99
CA ILE A 90 -4.40 -10.15 2.58
C ILE A 90 -3.63 -11.17 1.73
N ILE A 91 -2.74 -10.72 0.84
CA ILE A 91 -1.86 -11.64 0.10
C ILE A 91 -0.96 -12.38 1.07
N ALA A 92 -0.35 -11.70 2.04
CA ALA A 92 0.52 -12.29 3.06
C ALA A 92 -0.21 -13.36 3.89
N ASP A 93 -1.42 -13.05 4.36
CA ASP A 93 -2.24 -13.97 5.15
C ASP A 93 -2.65 -15.20 4.34
N GLU A 94 -3.05 -15.02 3.08
CA GLU A 94 -3.49 -16.13 2.21
C GLU A 94 -2.31 -16.98 1.70
N SER A 95 -1.15 -16.38 1.43
CA SER A 95 0.02 -17.10 0.90
C SER A 95 1.00 -17.60 1.97
N GLY A 96 0.83 -17.19 3.23
CA GLY A 96 1.76 -17.48 4.33
C GLY A 96 3.15 -16.86 4.16
N LEU A 97 3.28 -15.82 3.33
CA LEU A 97 4.55 -15.14 3.06
C LEU A 97 4.64 -13.85 3.89
N PRO A 98 5.83 -13.44 4.35
CA PRO A 98 5.97 -12.17 5.07
C PRO A 98 5.60 -10.97 4.18
N PRO A 99 4.80 -9.99 4.67
CA PRO A 99 4.39 -8.81 3.90
C PRO A 99 5.56 -8.04 3.25
N GLU A 100 6.71 -8.03 3.91
CA GLU A 100 7.93 -7.34 3.46
C GLU A 100 8.48 -7.92 2.15
N THR A 101 8.21 -9.20 1.88
CA THR A 101 8.67 -9.91 0.68
C THR A 101 7.76 -9.68 -0.54
N LEU A 102 6.49 -9.36 -0.29
CA LEU A 102 5.47 -9.18 -1.34
C LEU A 102 5.52 -7.79 -1.98
N GLY A 103 6.09 -6.83 -1.26
CA GLY A 103 6.22 -5.44 -1.68
C GLY A 103 4.89 -4.69 -1.69
N TYR A 104 4.87 -3.61 -2.46
CA TYR A 104 3.72 -2.71 -2.60
C TYR A 104 3.46 -2.40 -4.08
N PHE A 105 2.33 -1.76 -4.39
CA PHE A 105 2.07 -1.28 -5.74
C PHE A 105 3.19 -0.35 -6.24
N LYS A 106 3.57 -0.49 -7.50
CA LYS A 106 4.49 0.45 -8.15
C LYS A 106 3.84 1.83 -8.31
N ILE A 107 4.34 2.80 -7.56
CA ILE A 107 3.91 4.20 -7.61
C ILE A 107 4.48 4.85 -8.87
N ARG A 108 3.64 5.53 -9.66
CA ARG A 108 4.03 6.25 -10.88
C ARG A 108 3.55 7.70 -10.82
N PRO A 109 4.32 8.66 -11.35
CA PRO A 109 3.83 10.02 -11.56
C PRO A 109 2.65 10.07 -12.55
N PRO A 110 1.70 10.99 -12.39
CA PRO A 110 1.56 11.92 -11.26
C PRO A 110 0.96 11.24 -10.01
N LEU A 111 1.41 11.64 -8.81
CA LEU A 111 0.97 11.02 -7.53
C LEU A 111 -0.52 11.24 -7.25
N ARG A 112 -1.08 12.35 -7.73
CA ARG A 112 -2.51 12.65 -7.72
C ARG A 112 -2.96 12.93 -9.15
N PRO A 113 -4.20 12.57 -9.52
CA PRO A 113 -4.74 12.96 -10.81
C PRO A 113 -4.65 14.48 -10.99
N ILE A 114 -4.12 14.89 -12.13
CA ILE A 114 -4.08 16.27 -12.61
C ILE A 114 -4.87 16.37 -13.91
N THR A 115 -5.38 17.56 -14.22
CA THR A 115 -6.05 17.79 -15.49
C THR A 115 -5.04 17.84 -16.63
N LEU A 116 -5.46 17.47 -17.85
CA LEU A 116 -4.62 17.62 -19.03
C LEU A 116 -4.24 19.08 -19.29
N GLY A 117 -5.11 20.03 -18.96
CA GLY A 117 -4.81 21.46 -19.07
C GLY A 117 -3.68 21.92 -18.15
N LEU A 118 -3.61 21.41 -16.91
CA LEU A 118 -2.49 21.69 -16.01
C LEU A 118 -1.18 21.09 -16.54
N LEU A 119 -1.23 19.88 -17.09
CA LEU A 119 -0.06 19.24 -17.70
C LEU A 119 0.43 20.03 -18.92
N ALA A 120 -0.48 20.56 -19.74
CA ALA A 120 -0.16 21.37 -20.91
C ALA A 120 0.52 22.71 -20.56
N GLN A 121 0.28 23.25 -19.35
CA GLN A 121 0.93 24.48 -18.87
C GLN A 121 2.36 24.29 -18.37
N LEU A 122 2.82 23.04 -18.21
CA LEU A 122 4.20 22.73 -17.78
C LEU A 122 5.20 22.67 -18.95
N HIS A 123 4.73 22.88 -20.18
CA HIS A 123 5.51 22.86 -21.41
C HIS A 123 5.59 24.24 -22.06
#